data_AF-A0A7J9ZS06-F1
#
_entry.id   AF-A0A7J9ZS06-F1
#
_cell.length_a   1.000
_cell.length_b   1.000
_cell.length_c   1.000
_cell.angle_alpha   90.00
_cell.angle_beta   90.00
_cell.angle_gamma   90.00
#
_symmetry.space_group_name_H-M   'P 1'
#
loop_
_entity.id
_entity.type
_entity.pdbx_description
1 polymer ?
#
loop_
_entity_poly.entity_id
_entity_poly.type
_entity_poly.pdbx_seq_one_letter_code
_entity_poly.pdbx_strand_id
1 'polypeptide(L)'
;MNGVGSCHAVGRLPGRRESEVGVAFGWHDITTGTRPVSPNGEVPGCHHADDLLPVVPSASVCRECTAAGTGWAGLCICLTCGWVACCERSAGRHAFRHYEETDHPVAARLEPGAQRRWCYVHRRII
;
A
#
# COMPACT_ATOMS: atom_id res chain seq x y z
N MET A 1 29.66 -33.88 32.24
CA MET A 1 30.30 -32.61 31.83
C MET A 1 29.41 -31.99 30.76
N ASN A 2 29.20 -30.68 30.82
CA ASN A 2 28.26 -29.85 30.03
C ASN A 2 26.83 -29.87 30.63
N GLY A 3 26.27 -28.81 31.21
CA GLY A 3 26.60 -27.39 31.19
C GLY A 3 25.28 -26.62 31.13
N VAL A 4 24.57 -26.54 32.25
CA VAL A 4 23.30 -25.79 32.39
C VAL A 4 23.61 -24.28 32.43
N GLY A 5 23.34 -23.58 31.34
CA GLY A 5 23.41 -22.12 31.28
C GLY A 5 22.09 -21.49 31.69
N SER A 6 22.01 -21.01 32.92
CA SER A 6 20.88 -20.25 33.45
C SER A 6 21.18 -18.76 33.33
N CYS A 7 20.42 -18.03 32.50
CA CYS A 7 20.54 -16.59 32.34
C CYS A 7 19.57 -15.90 33.31
N HIS A 8 20.07 -15.44 34.45
CA HIS A 8 19.31 -14.61 35.39
C HIS A 8 19.11 -13.20 34.82
N ALA A 9 17.85 -12.76 34.73
CA ALA A 9 17.47 -11.43 34.29
C ALA A 9 17.08 -10.55 35.50
N VAL A 10 17.90 -9.51 35.70
CA VAL A 10 17.63 -8.14 36.16
C VAL A 10 16.76 -7.87 37.40
N GLY A 11 17.43 -7.35 38.43
CA GLY A 11 16.83 -6.63 39.56
C GLY A 11 16.53 -5.15 39.24
N ARG A 12 15.26 -4.78 39.45
CA ARG A 12 14.70 -3.57 40.09
C ARG A 12 15.44 -2.22 39.92
N LEU A 13 14.82 -1.29 39.20
CA LEU A 13 14.99 0.16 39.39
C LEU A 13 13.76 0.74 40.12
N PRO A 14 13.91 1.58 41.15
CA PRO A 14 12.79 2.29 41.77
C PRO A 14 12.63 3.71 41.19
N GLY A 15 11.37 4.14 41.10
CA GLY A 15 10.97 5.53 41.31
C GLY A 15 11.14 6.49 40.14
N ARG A 16 10.06 6.71 39.38
CA ARG A 16 9.76 8.08 38.91
C ARG A 16 8.32 8.42 39.25
N ARG A 17 8.24 9.49 40.05
CA ARG A 17 7.04 10.20 40.48
C ARG A 17 6.20 10.64 39.28
N GLU A 18 4.90 10.46 39.41
CA GLU A 18 3.88 11.08 38.59
C GLU A 18 3.71 12.56 38.98
N SER A 19 2.90 13.26 38.18
CA SER A 19 2.50 14.68 38.28
C SER A 19 3.54 15.69 37.78
N GLU A 20 3.22 16.33 36.66
CA GLU A 20 2.59 17.65 36.74
C GLU A 20 1.80 17.95 35.47
N VAL A 21 0.57 18.38 35.73
CA VAL A 21 -0.50 18.68 34.80
C VAL A 21 -0.23 20.09 34.26
N GLY A 22 -0.07 20.21 32.95
CA GLY A 22 0.13 21.50 32.28
C GLY A 22 -0.71 21.58 31.03
N VAL A 23 -2.02 21.80 31.20
CA VAL A 23 -2.92 22.21 30.12
C VAL A 23 -2.64 23.69 29.79
N ALA A 24 -1.80 23.93 28.81
CA ALA A 24 -1.64 25.24 28.20
C ALA A 24 -2.43 25.28 26.89
N PHE A 25 -3.58 25.96 26.93
CA PHE A 25 -4.29 26.43 25.76
C PHE A 25 -3.38 27.41 24.99
N GLY A 26 -2.69 26.92 23.97
CA GLY A 26 -1.85 27.72 23.09
C GLY A 26 -1.97 27.18 21.68
N TRP A 27 -2.71 27.90 20.83
CA TRP A 27 -2.72 27.62 19.40
C TRP A 27 -1.30 27.80 18.86
N HIS A 28 -0.87 26.84 18.03
CA HIS A 28 0.47 26.62 17.45
C HIS A 28 1.40 25.68 18.24
N ASP A 29 1.22 24.36 18.06
CA ASP A 29 2.35 23.43 17.97
C ASP A 29 2.21 22.60 16.70
N ILE A 30 2.94 22.98 15.65
CA ILE A 30 2.99 22.29 14.35
C ILE A 30 4.20 21.32 14.33
N THR A 31 4.71 20.92 15.49
CA THR A 31 6.07 20.40 15.61
C THR A 31 6.15 18.87 15.74
N THR A 32 5.02 18.16 15.69
CA THR A 32 5.03 16.69 15.66
C THR A 32 4.21 16.16 14.49
N GLY A 33 4.91 15.66 13.47
CA GLY A 33 4.36 15.07 12.26
C GLY A 33 3.63 13.74 12.51
N THR A 34 2.53 13.78 13.24
CA THR A 34 1.64 12.63 13.37
C THR A 34 0.89 12.49 12.05
N ARG A 35 1.19 11.43 11.28
CA ARG A 35 0.40 11.06 10.10
C ARG A 35 -1.06 10.97 10.56
N PRO A 36 -2.02 11.55 9.82
CA PRO A 36 -3.42 11.45 10.19
C PRO A 36 -3.81 9.97 10.29
N VAL A 37 -3.99 9.50 11.52
CA VAL A 37 -4.57 8.20 11.83
C VAL A 37 -6.07 8.42 11.96
N SER A 38 -6.87 7.46 11.49
CA SER A 38 -8.32 7.50 11.70
C SER A 38 -8.60 7.64 13.20
N PRO A 39 -9.69 8.31 13.63
CA PRO A 39 -10.03 8.50 15.04
C PRO A 39 -10.16 7.18 15.84
N ASN A 40 -10.30 6.04 15.14
CA ASN A 40 -10.35 4.71 15.72
C ASN A 40 -8.98 4.01 15.83
N GLY A 41 -7.88 4.66 15.46
CA GLY A 41 -6.53 4.06 15.43
C GLY A 41 -6.27 3.15 14.22
N GLU A 42 -7.24 2.94 13.34
CA GLU A 42 -7.11 2.05 12.19
C GLU A 42 -6.50 2.77 10.98
N VAL A 43 -5.51 2.13 10.35
CA VAL A 43 -5.02 2.56 9.05
C VAL A 43 -6.19 2.41 8.08
N PRO A 44 -6.63 3.45 7.36
CA PRO A 44 -7.77 3.32 6.45
C PRO A 44 -7.43 2.31 5.36
N GLY A 45 -7.83 1.06 5.55
CA GLY A 45 -7.63 -0.06 4.63
C GLY A 45 -8.48 0.10 3.38
N CYS A 46 -8.22 -0.72 2.36
CA CYS A 46 -9.00 -0.73 1.14
C CYS A 46 -9.59 -2.11 0.92
N HIS A 47 -10.89 -2.26 1.18
CA HIS A 47 -11.59 -3.54 1.07
C HIS A 47 -11.52 -4.18 -0.32
N HIS A 48 -11.32 -3.38 -1.37
CA HIS A 48 -11.16 -3.89 -2.74
C HIS A 48 -9.95 -4.84 -2.93
N ALA A 49 -9.04 -4.93 -1.95
CA ALA A 49 -7.90 -5.85 -2.00
C ALA A 49 -7.99 -7.06 -1.08
N ASP A 50 -9.04 -7.17 -0.26
CA ASP A 50 -9.16 -8.23 0.75
C ASP A 50 -9.36 -9.61 0.09
N ASP A 51 -10.18 -9.68 -0.98
CA ASP A 51 -10.58 -10.93 -1.64
C ASP A 51 -9.83 -11.21 -2.97
N LEU A 52 -8.65 -10.62 -3.16
CA LEU A 52 -7.88 -10.83 -4.40
C LEU A 52 -7.13 -12.15 -4.37
N LEU A 53 -7.37 -12.97 -5.39
CA LEU A 53 -6.62 -14.20 -5.63
C LEU A 53 -5.38 -13.94 -6.48
N PRO A 54 -4.34 -14.79 -6.37
CA PRO A 54 -3.21 -14.77 -7.29
C PRO A 54 -3.70 -14.97 -8.73
N VAL A 55 -3.31 -14.07 -9.63
CA VAL A 55 -3.63 -14.12 -11.05
C VAL A 55 -2.37 -14.31 -11.89
N VAL A 56 -2.52 -14.93 -13.06
CA VAL A 56 -1.44 -15.08 -14.03
C VAL A 56 -1.54 -13.94 -15.06
N PRO A 57 -0.42 -13.29 -15.43
CA PRO A 57 -0.43 -12.27 -16.47
C PRO A 57 -0.94 -12.84 -17.80
N SER A 58 -1.96 -12.22 -18.39
CA SER A 58 -2.52 -12.63 -19.68
C SER A 58 -1.58 -12.36 -20.87
N ALA A 59 -0.63 -11.44 -20.69
CA ALA A 59 0.34 -11.03 -21.70
C ALA A 59 1.58 -10.42 -21.03
N SER A 60 2.69 -10.36 -21.75
CA SER A 60 3.91 -9.65 -21.32
C SER A 60 3.95 -8.18 -21.76
N VAL A 61 2.99 -7.75 -22.59
CA VAL A 61 2.92 -6.41 -23.19
C VAL A 61 1.48 -5.88 -23.19
N CYS A 62 1.33 -4.56 -23.27
CA CYS A 62 0.03 -3.92 -23.48
C CYS A 62 -0.35 -4.03 -24.96
N ARG A 63 -1.34 -4.88 -25.27
CA ARG A 63 -1.76 -5.17 -26.65
C ARG A 63 -2.26 -3.92 -27.37
N GLU A 64 -2.97 -3.05 -26.68
CA GLU A 64 -3.50 -1.81 -27.26
C GLU A 64 -2.38 -0.83 -27.63
N CYS A 65 -1.36 -0.69 -26.78
CA CYS A 65 -0.22 0.15 -27.09
C CYS A 65 0.59 -0.39 -28.27
N THR A 66 0.82 -1.70 -28.33
CA THR A 66 1.48 -2.35 -29.47
C THR A 66 0.68 -2.15 -30.75
N ALA A 67 -0.64 -2.33 -30.72
CA ALA A 67 -1.51 -2.12 -31.88
C ALA A 67 -1.51 -0.66 -32.36
N ALA A 68 -1.42 0.30 -31.43
CA ALA A 68 -1.34 1.73 -31.74
C ALA A 68 0.08 2.20 -32.14
N GLY A 69 1.10 1.34 -32.04
CA GLY A 69 2.49 1.74 -32.27
C GLY A 69 3.01 2.76 -31.25
N THR A 70 2.46 2.75 -30.03
CA THR A 70 2.81 3.70 -28.94
C THR A 70 3.58 3.01 -27.82
N GLY A 71 4.47 3.77 -27.17
CA GLY A 71 5.18 3.30 -25.98
C GLY A 71 4.36 3.41 -24.69
N TRP A 72 4.87 2.80 -23.63
CA TRP A 72 4.32 2.89 -22.27
C TRP A 72 5.43 3.19 -21.25
N ALA A 73 5.06 3.85 -20.15
CA ALA A 73 5.97 4.12 -19.04
C ALA A 73 6.12 2.92 -18.09
N GLY A 74 5.15 2.01 -18.09
CA GLY A 74 5.13 0.82 -17.26
C GLY A 74 3.89 -0.04 -17.52
N LEU A 75 3.97 -1.31 -17.12
CA LEU A 75 2.90 -2.29 -17.26
C LEU A 75 2.26 -2.58 -15.91
N CYS A 76 0.95 -2.73 -15.93
CA CYS A 76 0.12 -3.04 -14.79
C CYS A 76 -0.70 -4.30 -15.11
N ILE A 77 -0.90 -5.14 -14.11
CA ILE A 77 -1.76 -6.32 -14.14
C ILE A 77 -3.00 -6.06 -13.27
N CYS A 78 -4.18 -6.34 -13.80
CA CYS A 78 -5.41 -6.38 -13.04
C CYS A 78 -5.39 -7.58 -12.10
N LEU A 79 -5.53 -7.36 -10.78
CA LEU A 79 -5.48 -8.44 -9.80
C LEU A 79 -6.78 -9.25 -9.71
N THR A 80 -7.85 -8.82 -10.36
CA THR A 80 -9.11 -9.57 -10.43
C THR A 80 -9.12 -10.58 -11.57
N CYS A 81 -8.56 -10.22 -12.74
CA CYS A 81 -8.69 -11.05 -13.95
C CYS A 81 -7.36 -11.36 -14.66
N GLY A 82 -6.22 -10.82 -14.20
CA GLY A 82 -4.90 -11.06 -14.79
C GLY A 82 -4.61 -10.27 -16.07
N TRP A 83 -5.48 -9.34 -16.47
CA TRP A 83 -5.28 -8.52 -17.67
C TRP A 83 -4.06 -7.61 -17.54
N VAL A 84 -3.19 -7.59 -18.56
CA VAL A 84 -2.01 -6.72 -18.60
C VAL A 84 -2.23 -5.55 -19.55
N ALA A 85 -2.06 -4.33 -19.01
CA ALA A 85 -2.24 -3.07 -19.71
C ALA A 85 -1.20 -2.03 -19.30
N CYS A 86 -1.06 -0.94 -20.06
CA CYS A 86 -0.19 0.16 -19.65
C CYS A 86 -0.78 0.91 -18.45
N CYS A 87 0.07 1.24 -17.46
CA CYS A 87 -0.37 1.91 -16.23
C CYS A 87 -0.91 3.32 -16.51
N GLU A 88 -1.60 3.92 -15.53
CA GLU A 88 -2.23 5.25 -15.62
C GLU A 88 -1.24 6.40 -15.89
N ARG A 89 0.06 6.21 -15.63
CA ARG A 89 1.10 7.19 -15.97
C ARG A 89 1.51 7.17 -17.45
N SER A 90 1.10 6.15 -18.21
CA SER A 90 1.34 6.06 -19.66
C SER A 90 0.32 6.90 -20.43
N ALA A 91 0.68 7.37 -21.63
CA ALA A 91 -0.20 8.21 -22.45
C ALA A 91 -1.57 7.56 -22.74
N GLY A 92 -1.58 6.24 -22.99
CA GLY A 92 -2.79 5.47 -23.32
C GLY A 92 -3.70 5.15 -22.14
N ARG A 93 -3.20 5.14 -20.90
CA ARG A 93 -3.95 4.82 -19.66
C ARG A 93 -4.85 3.58 -19.77
N HIS A 94 -4.40 2.53 -20.45
CA HIS A 94 -5.25 1.37 -20.74
C HIS A 94 -5.68 0.59 -19.49
N ALA A 95 -4.88 0.59 -18.41
CA ALA A 95 -5.29 -0.02 -17.14
C ALA A 95 -6.49 0.71 -16.50
N PHE A 96 -6.59 2.03 -16.66
CA PHE A 96 -7.72 2.82 -16.18
C PHE A 96 -8.97 2.56 -17.02
N ARG A 97 -8.83 2.54 -18.36
CA ARG A 97 -9.95 2.17 -19.25
C ARG A 97 -10.48 0.77 -18.94
N HIS A 98 -9.58 -0.19 -18.72
CA HIS A 98 -9.96 -1.54 -18.31
C HIS A 98 -10.80 -1.53 -17.03
N TYR A 99 -10.40 -0.74 -16.03
CA TYR A 99 -11.21 -0.53 -14.82
C TYR A 99 -12.58 0.06 -15.14
N GLU A 100 -12.67 1.11 -15.98
CA GLU A 100 -13.94 1.73 -16.35
C GLU A 100 -14.89 0.78 -17.09
N GLU A 101 -14.35 -0.17 -17.86
CA GLU A 101 -15.13 -1.12 -18.66
C GLU A 101 -15.54 -2.38 -17.87
N THR A 102 -14.72 -2.80 -16.91
CA THR A 102 -14.89 -4.10 -16.22
C THR A 102 -15.20 -4.00 -14.74
N ASP A 103 -15.14 -2.79 -14.18
CA ASP A 103 -15.29 -2.53 -12.75
C ASP A 103 -14.30 -3.32 -11.88
N HIS A 104 -13.09 -3.59 -12.40
CA HIS A 104 -12.02 -4.25 -11.64
C HIS A 104 -11.16 -3.21 -10.87
N PRO A 105 -11.35 -3.05 -9.56
CA PRO A 105 -10.90 -1.86 -8.84
C PRO A 105 -9.41 -1.84 -8.52
N VAL A 106 -8.71 -2.99 -8.61
CA VAL A 106 -7.32 -3.11 -8.17
C VAL A 106 -6.41 -3.63 -9.28
N ALA A 107 -5.31 -2.90 -9.48
CA ALA A 107 -4.19 -3.31 -10.32
C ALA A 107 -2.87 -3.27 -9.54
N ALA A 108 -1.91 -4.08 -9.95
CA ALA A 108 -0.53 -4.04 -9.45
C ALA A 108 0.42 -3.79 -10.60
N ARG A 109 1.60 -3.26 -10.29
CA ARG A 109 2.61 -3.07 -11.32
C ARG A 109 3.30 -4.41 -11.64
N LEU A 110 3.51 -4.69 -12.92
CA LEU A 110 4.19 -5.89 -13.40
C LEU A 110 5.72 -5.69 -13.38
N GLU A 111 6.26 -5.24 -12.24
CA GLU A 111 7.70 -5.13 -11.99
C GLU A 111 8.12 -6.19 -10.97
N PRO A 112 9.30 -6.82 -11.13
CA PRO A 112 9.82 -7.74 -10.13
C PRO A 112 9.90 -7.07 -8.75
N GLY A 113 9.22 -7.65 -7.75
CA GLY A 113 9.23 -7.12 -6.38
C GLY A 113 8.27 -5.95 -6.12
N ALA A 114 7.39 -5.60 -7.06
CA ALA A 114 6.35 -4.61 -6.82
C ALA A 114 5.33 -5.11 -5.78
N GLN A 115 5.45 -4.64 -4.54
CA GLN A 115 4.53 -5.00 -3.46
C GLN A 115 3.31 -4.08 -3.36
N ARG A 116 3.43 -2.87 -3.91
CA ARG A 116 2.38 -1.84 -3.84
C ARG A 116 1.33 -2.08 -4.91
N ARG A 117 0.06 -2.06 -4.50
CA ARG A 117 -1.09 -2.19 -5.38
C ARG A 117 -1.74 -0.81 -5.52
N TRP A 118 -2.55 -0.62 -6.55
CA TRP A 118 -3.27 0.62 -6.80
C TRP A 118 -4.77 0.33 -6.82
N CYS A 119 -5.52 1.08 -6.01
CA CYS A 119 -6.98 1.08 -6.05
C CYS A 119 -7.49 2.26 -6.88
N TYR A 120 -8.21 1.97 -7.96
CA TYR A 120 -8.80 3.01 -8.82
C TYR A 120 -9.98 3.72 -8.16
N VAL A 121 -10.75 3.03 -7.31
CA VAL A 121 -11.89 3.62 -6.57
C VAL A 121 -11.41 4.70 -5.59
N HIS A 122 -10.41 4.36 -4.76
CA HIS A 122 -9.86 5.29 -3.77
C HIS A 122 -8.72 6.17 -4.31
N ARG A 123 -8.30 5.95 -5.56
CA ARG A 123 -7.16 6.64 -6.22
C ARG A 123 -5.92 6.73 -5.33
N ARG A 124 -5.53 5.59 -4.74
CA ARG A 124 -4.39 5.51 -3.83
C ARG A 124 -3.67 4.17 -3.92
N ILE A 125 -2.43 4.20 -3.42
CA ILE A 125 -1.63 3.00 -3.18
C ILE A 125 -2.18 2.27 -1.97
N ILE A 126 -2.24 0.94 -2.07
CA ILE A 126 -2.63 0.01 -1.00
C ILE A 126 -1.59 -1.10 -0.87
#